data_AF-A0A0V8DL51-F1
#
_entry.id   AF-A0A0V8DL51-F1
#
_cell.length_a   1.000
_cell.length_b   1.000
_cell.length_c   1.000
_cell.angle_alpha   90.00
_cell.angle_beta   90.00
_cell.angle_gamma   90.00
#
_symmetry.space_group_name_H-M   'P 1'
#
loop_
_entity.id
_entity.type
_entity.pdbx_description
1 polymer ?
#
loop_
_entity_poly.entity_id
_entity_poly.type
_entity_poly.pdbx_seq_one_letter_code
_entity_poly.pdbx_strand_id
1 'polypeptide(L)' 'MTEKEKIQEIANKYGSSLGKLSSEATAKEVKTVFKYFADEANRKQRELVGLTNKNKH' A
#
# COMPACT_ATOMS: atom_id res chain seq x y z
N MET A 1 -7.26 1.02 14.62
CA MET A 1 -6.11 1.02 13.70
C MET A 1 -6.61 0.88 12.28
N THR A 2 -6.44 1.93 11.48
CA THR A 2 -6.70 1.95 10.04
C THR A 2 -5.63 1.15 9.29
N GLU A 3 -5.91 0.80 8.03
CA GLU A 3 -4.93 0.14 7.18
C GLU A 3 -3.66 0.99 7.02
N LYS A 4 -3.81 2.30 6.85
CA LYS A 4 -2.70 3.25 6.75
C LYS A 4 -1.84 3.30 8.01
N GLU A 5 -2.45 3.29 9.19
CA GLU A 5 -1.73 3.24 10.48
C GLU A 5 -0.92 1.94 10.61
N LYS A 6 -1.50 0.81 10.20
CA LYS A 6 -0.79 -0.49 10.20
C LYS A 6 0.37 -0.53 9.22
N ILE A 7 0.21 0.06 8.03
CA ILE A 7 1.31 0.20 7.06
C ILE A 7 2.42 1.09 7.62
N GLN A 8 2.06 2.19 8.29
CA GLN A 8 3.03 3.08 8.91
C GLN A 8 3.81 2.39 10.05
N GLU A 9 3.14 1.57 10.86
CA GLU A 9 3.78 0.77 11.90
C GLU A 9 4.80 -0.21 11.30
N ILE A 10 4.41 -0.95 10.24
CA ILE A 10 5.30 -1.87 9.53
C ILE A 10 6.47 -1.10 8.90
N ALA A 11 6.21 0.04 8.24
CA ALA A 11 7.26 0.85 7.65
C ALA A 11 8.25 1.33 8.71
N ASN A 12 7.77 1.85 9.84
CA ASN A 12 8.63 2.31 10.94
C ASN A 12 9.47 1.17 11.53
N LYS A 13 8.87 -0.03 11.70
CA LYS A 13 9.56 -1.23 12.20
C LYS A 13 10.78 -1.60 11.36
N TYR A 14 10.69 -1.46 10.03
CA TYR A 14 11.80 -1.76 9.10
C TYR A 14 12.57 -0.52 8.63
N GLY A 15 12.41 0.62 9.33
CA GLY A 15 13.13 1.87 9.02
C GLY A 15 12.81 2.43 7.63
N SER A 16 11.59 2.21 7.15
CA SER A 16 11.11 2.59 5.81
C SER A 16 11.96 2.04 4.66
N SER A 17 12.72 0.96 4.90
CA SER A 17 13.56 0.30 3.90
C SER A 17 12.83 -0.90 3.29
N LEU A 18 12.60 -0.85 1.97
CA LEU A 18 12.08 -1.99 1.23
C LEU A 18 13.03 -3.20 1.26
N GLY A 19 14.34 -2.97 1.34
CA GLY A 19 15.33 -4.03 1.46
C GLY A 19 15.20 -4.78 2.78
N LYS A 20 15.07 -4.04 3.90
CA LYS A 20 14.84 -4.66 5.21
C LYS A 20 13.47 -5.33 5.29
N LEU A 21 12.45 -4.71 4.71
CA LEU A 21 11.12 -5.31 4.62
C LEU A 21 11.17 -6.65 3.86
N SER A 22 11.90 -6.74 2.74
CA SER A 22 11.95 -7.97 1.95
C SER A 22 12.81 -9.08 2.59
N SER A 23 13.83 -8.73 3.38
CA SER A 23 14.75 -9.70 4.00
C SER A 23 14.37 -10.11 5.42
N GLU A 24 13.77 -9.21 6.22
CA GLU A 24 13.56 -9.38 7.66
C GLU A 24 12.07 -9.48 8.05
N ALA A 25 11.15 -9.09 7.16
CA ALA A 25 9.73 -9.12 7.49
C ALA A 25 9.08 -10.47 7.24
N THR A 26 7.98 -10.72 7.96
CA THR A 26 7.18 -11.91 7.71
C THR A 26 6.49 -11.82 6.35
N ALA A 27 6.23 -12.96 5.71
CA ALA A 27 5.47 -13.01 4.46
C ALA A 27 4.12 -12.27 4.54
N LYS A 28 3.49 -12.25 5.73
CA LYS A 28 2.24 -11.53 5.98
C LYS A 28 2.44 -10.00 5.96
N GLU A 29 3.49 -9.49 6.58
CA GLU A 29 3.83 -8.06 6.57
C GLU A 29 4.20 -7.59 5.16
N VAL A 30 5.05 -8.36 4.47
CA VAL A 30 5.40 -8.11 3.06
C VAL A 30 4.13 -8.04 2.21
N LYS A 31 3.29 -9.09 2.23
CA LYS A 31 2.03 -9.12 1.46
C LYS A 31 1.13 -7.93 1.78
N THR A 32 1.07 -7.52 3.04
CA THR A 32 0.22 -6.40 3.49
C THR A 32 0.70 -5.08 2.86
N VAL A 33 2.01 -4.79 2.92
CA VAL A 33 2.60 -3.56 2.35
C VAL A 33 2.49 -3.53 0.83
N PHE A 34 2.82 -4.64 0.15
CA PHE A 34 2.75 -4.70 -1.30
C PHE A 34 1.31 -4.59 -1.81
N LYS A 35 0.34 -5.21 -1.11
CA LYS A 35 -1.07 -5.05 -1.46
C LYS A 35 -1.52 -3.59 -1.36
N TYR A 36 -1.17 -2.90 -0.27
CA TYR A 36 -1.50 -1.50 -0.11
C TYR A 36 -0.93 -0.64 -1.25
N PHE A 37 0.33 -0.84 -1.64
CA PHE A 37 0.91 -0.12 -2.78
C PHE A 37 0.22 -0.44 -4.11
N ALA A 38 -0.17 -1.69 -4.34
CA ALA A 38 -0.91 -2.08 -5.54
C ALA A 38 -2.28 -1.40 -5.57
N ASP A 39 -3.00 -1.37 -4.45
CA ASP A 39 -4.31 -0.74 -4.35
C ASP A 39 -4.23 0.79 -4.54
N GLU A 40 -3.22 1.44 -3.95
CA GLU A 40 -2.92 2.86 -4.16
C GLU A 40 -2.55 3.17 -5.61
N ALA A 41 -1.72 2.33 -6.25
CA ALA A 41 -1.36 2.46 -7.65
C ALA A 41 -2.59 2.32 -8.55
N ASN A 42 -3.45 1.33 -8.28
CA ASN A 42 -4.71 1.12 -9.00
C ASN A 42 -5.68 2.29 -8.80
N ARG A 43 -5.72 2.91 -7.62
CA ARG A 43 -6.52 4.12 -7.39
C ARG A 43 -6.00 5.28 -8.23
N LYS A 44 -4.69 5.57 -8.16
CA LYS A 44 -4.06 6.64 -8.93
C LYS A 44 -4.17 6.44 -10.44
N GLN A 45 -4.04 5.20 -10.92
CA GLN A 45 -4.26 4.88 -12.33
C GLN A 45 -5.70 5.20 -12.75
N ARG A 46 -6.70 4.78 -11.94
CA ARG A 46 -8.11 5.08 -12.21
C ARG A 46 -8.40 6.59 -12.19
N GLU A 47 -7.79 7.33 -11.28
CA GLU A 47 -7.85 8.80 -11.26
C GLU A 47 -7.26 9.39 -12.55
N LEU A 48 -6.09 8.91 -12.98
CA LEU A 48 -5.39 9.41 -14.17
C LEU A 48 -6.18 9.18 -15.47
N VAL A 49 -6.84 8.01 -15.61
CA VAL A 49 -7.61 7.68 -16.81
C VAL A 49 -9.09 8.10 -16.72
N GLY A 50 -9.46 8.91 -15.71
CA GLY A 50 -10.83 9.40 -15.55
C GLY A 50 -11.86 8.31 -15.19
N LEU A 51 -11.40 7.14 -14.73
CA LEU A 51 -12.24 6.02 -14.29
C LEU A 51 -12.67 6.12 -12.81
N THR A 52 -12.28 7.18 -12.10
CA THR A 52 -12.91 7.54 -10.82
C THR A 52 -14.35 7.95 -11.10
N ASN A 53 -15.30 7.02 -10.92
CA ASN A 53 -16.73 7.24 -11.07
C ASN A 53 -17.19 8.48 -10.27
N LYS A 54 -17.26 9.63 -10.95
CA LYS A 54 -18.05 10.79 -10.52
C LYS A 54 -19.33 10.98 -11.34
N ASN A 55 -19.48 10.29 -12.48
CA ASN A 55 -20.69 10.37 -13.29
C ASN A 55 -21.22 8.97 -13.61
N LYS A 56 -22.14 8.46 -12.80
CA LYS A 56 -23.27 7.70 -13.33
C LYS A 56 -24.45 8.67 -13.32
N HIS A 57 -24.87 9.07 -14.51
CA HIS A 57 -26.17 9.71 -14.75
C HIS A 57 -27.31 8.81 -14.27
#